data_AF-A0A432UND2-F1
#
_entry.id   AF-A0A432UND2-F1
#
_cell.length_a   1.000
_cell.length_b   1.000
_cell.length_c   1.000
_cell.angle_alpha   90.00
_cell.angle_beta   90.00
_cell.angle_gamma   90.00
#
_symmetry.space_group_name_H-M   'P 1'
#
loop_
_entity.id
_entity.type
_entity.pdbx_description
1 polymer ?
#
loop_
_entity_poly.entity_id
_entity_poly.type
_entity_poly.pdbx_seq_one_letter_code
_entity_poly.pdbx_strand_id
1 'polypeptide(L)'
;MQGSINYSSATILILGSGTKLTIKKGSKSIPLSGGTLSSSGTEQTLYLPLGQRLNLNIFGSGADIGIEKEVMQFITVTSNASGTNVFEL
;
A
#
# COMPACT_ATOMS: atom_id res chain seq x y z
N MET A 1 -10.24 23.99 -16.69
CA MET A 1 -9.16 24.05 -15.68
C MET A 1 -9.05 22.68 -15.02
N GLN A 2 -8.02 21.90 -15.35
CA GLN A 2 -7.82 20.59 -14.74
C GLN A 2 -7.07 20.84 -13.43
N GLY A 3 -7.81 20.93 -12.32
CA GLY A 3 -7.22 21.17 -11.00
C GLY A 3 -6.26 20.04 -10.65
N SER A 4 -4.99 20.37 -10.41
CA SER A 4 -4.01 19.44 -9.87
C SER A 4 -4.49 19.04 -8.47
N ILE A 5 -4.99 17.81 -8.32
CA ILE A 5 -5.27 17.26 -6.99
C ILE A 5 -3.91 16.97 -6.34
N ASN A 6 -3.51 17.81 -5.40
CA ASN A 6 -2.32 17.60 -4.59
C ASN A 6 -2.67 16.63 -3.46
N TYR A 7 -2.39 15.34 -3.66
CA TYR A 7 -2.53 14.38 -2.58
C TYR A 7 -1.42 14.54 -1.55
N SER A 8 -1.76 14.46 -0.27
CA SER A 8 -0.79 14.18 0.77
C SER A 8 -0.29 12.74 0.64
N SER A 9 0.98 12.52 0.99
CA SER A 9 1.52 11.15 1.08
C SER A 9 0.75 10.35 2.12
N ALA A 10 0.35 9.13 1.80
CA ALA A 10 -0.23 8.18 2.75
C ALA A 10 0.89 7.32 3.36
N THR A 11 0.68 6.84 4.59
CA THR A 11 1.55 5.83 5.21
C THR A 11 0.70 4.68 5.73
N ILE A 12 1.07 3.45 5.37
CA ILE A 12 0.44 2.22 5.86
C ILE A 12 1.48 1.43 6.65
N LEU A 13 1.15 1.07 7.89
CA LEU A 13 1.97 0.23 8.76
C LEU A 13 1.42 -1.19 8.78
N ILE A 14 2.18 -2.20 8.36
CA ILE A 14 1.80 -3.61 8.46
C ILE A 14 2.50 -4.22 9.67
N LEU A 15 1.72 -4.50 10.71
CA LEU A 15 2.20 -5.12 11.96
C LEU A 15 1.78 -6.58 12.07
N GLY A 16 0.72 -6.99 11.37
CA GLY A 16 0.25 -8.38 11.36
C GLY A 16 1.21 -9.34 10.63
N SER A 17 1.17 -10.61 11.00
CA SER A 17 1.90 -11.68 10.32
C SER A 17 1.04 -12.39 9.28
N GLY A 18 1.61 -12.83 8.18
CA GLY A 18 0.89 -13.50 7.09
C GLY A 18 -0.11 -12.60 6.38
N THR A 19 0.08 -11.27 6.45
CA THR A 19 -0.81 -10.31 5.80
C THR A 19 -0.65 -10.41 4.29
N LYS A 20 -1.75 -10.64 3.57
CA LYS A 20 -1.78 -10.50 2.12
C LYS A 20 -2.39 -9.17 1.75
N LEU A 21 -1.63 -8.34 1.04
CA LEU A 21 -2.07 -7.01 0.65
C LEU A 21 -2.05 -6.89 -0.87
N THR A 22 -3.17 -6.47 -1.44
CA THR A 22 -3.26 -6.09 -2.85
C THR A 22 -3.45 -4.58 -2.95
N ILE A 23 -2.61 -3.89 -3.72
CA ILE A 23 -2.71 -2.45 -3.96
C ILE A 23 -3.11 -2.24 -5.41
N LYS A 24 -4.31 -1.69 -5.60
CA LYS A 24 -4.90 -1.40 -6.92
C LYS A 24 -4.98 0.09 -7.16
N LYS A 25 -5.17 0.46 -8.41
CA LYS A 25 -5.52 1.82 -8.80
C LYS A 25 -6.88 2.22 -8.22
N GLY A 26 -6.87 3.34 -7.50
CA GLY A 26 -8.05 3.99 -6.95
C GLY A 26 -8.58 5.14 -7.80
N SER A 27 -9.77 5.64 -7.43
CA SER A 27 -10.33 6.85 -8.01
C SER A 27 -9.51 8.09 -7.62
N LYS A 28 -9.28 9.01 -8.58
CA LYS A 28 -8.65 10.29 -8.28
C LYS A 28 -9.43 11.15 -7.27
N SER A 29 -10.72 10.92 -7.09
CA SER A 29 -11.52 11.70 -6.13
C SER A 29 -11.43 11.21 -4.68
N ILE A 30 -10.81 10.05 -4.42
CA ILE A 30 -10.86 9.40 -3.10
C ILE A 30 -9.41 9.14 -2.62
N PRO A 31 -8.81 10.06 -1.85
CA PRO A 31 -7.46 9.87 -1.33
C PRO A 31 -7.40 8.70 -0.35
N LEU A 32 -6.28 7.98 -0.37
CA LEU A 32 -5.94 7.02 0.68
C LEU A 32 -5.46 7.80 1.92
N SER A 33 -6.05 7.54 3.08
CA SER A 33 -5.73 8.25 4.33
C SER A 33 -4.48 7.72 5.05
N GLY A 34 -4.00 6.52 4.69
CA GLY A 34 -3.04 5.77 5.50
C GLY A 34 -3.72 5.01 6.64
N GLY A 35 -2.93 4.38 7.51
CA GLY A 35 -3.43 3.57 8.63
C GLY A 35 -2.50 2.42 9.04
N THR A 36 -3.03 1.51 9.87
CA THR A 36 -2.29 0.35 10.39
C THR A 36 -3.06 -0.93 10.13
N LEU A 37 -2.38 -1.93 9.58
CA LEU A 37 -2.87 -3.30 9.41
C LEU A 37 -2.21 -4.20 10.46
N SER A 38 -2.89 -4.41 11.58
CA SER A 38 -2.38 -5.22 12.70
C SER A 38 -2.94 -6.65 12.75
N SER A 39 -3.90 -6.98 11.88
CA SER A 39 -4.51 -8.31 11.85
C SER A 39 -3.62 -9.32 11.13
N SER A 40 -3.42 -10.48 11.76
CA SER A 40 -2.63 -11.59 11.19
C SER A 40 -3.50 -12.49 10.32
N GLY A 41 -2.91 -13.04 9.25
CA GLY A 41 -3.57 -13.97 8.33
C GLY A 41 -4.71 -13.36 7.51
N THR A 42 -4.79 -12.02 7.44
CA THR A 42 -5.86 -11.33 6.70
C THR A 42 -5.44 -10.95 5.30
N GLU A 43 -6.39 -11.02 4.38
CA GLU A 43 -6.26 -10.47 3.03
C GLU A 43 -6.93 -9.09 2.98
N GLN A 44 -6.24 -8.09 2.42
CA GLN A 44 -6.78 -6.74 2.27
C GLN A 44 -6.49 -6.19 0.88
N THR A 45 -7.39 -5.34 0.39
CA THR A 45 -7.20 -4.58 -0.85
C THR A 45 -7.23 -3.09 -0.53
N LEU A 46 -6.21 -2.36 -0.98
CA LEU A 46 -6.13 -0.91 -0.91
C LEU A 46 -6.23 -0.32 -2.31
N TYR A 47 -6.86 0.84 -2.39
CA TYR A 47 -7.01 1.59 -3.64
C TYR A 47 -6.19 2.88 -3.53
N LEU A 48 -5.13 2.97 -4.33
CA LEU A 48 -4.23 4.12 -4.38
C LEU A 48 -4.55 4.98 -5.62
N PRO A 49 -4.99 6.23 -5.45
CA PRO A 49 -5.15 7.15 -6.57
C PRO A 49 -3.83 7.40 -7.30
N LEU A 50 -3.87 7.48 -8.62
CA LEU A 50 -2.69 7.82 -9.42
C LEU A 50 -2.16 9.21 -9.04
N GLY A 51 -0.86 9.27 -8.73
CA GLY A 51 -0.19 10.50 -8.28
C GLY A 51 -0.13 10.66 -6.76
N GLN A 52 -0.85 9.86 -5.97
CA GLN A 52 -0.69 9.84 -4.53
C GLN A 52 0.50 8.96 -4.13
N ARG A 53 1.45 9.52 -3.37
CA ARG A 53 2.55 8.74 -2.81
C ARG A 53 2.09 7.90 -1.63
N LEU A 54 2.59 6.68 -1.53
CA LEU A 54 2.33 5.76 -0.41
C LEU A 54 3.64 5.21 0.15
N ASN A 55 3.84 5.38 1.45
CA ASN A 55 4.89 4.69 2.20
C ASN A 55 4.30 3.46 2.87
N LEU A 56 4.81 2.28 2.52
CA LEU A 56 4.39 1.00 3.07
C LEU A 56 5.48 0.46 3.98
N ASN A 57 5.25 0.52 5.29
CA ASN A 57 6.22 0.08 6.29
C ASN A 57 5.78 -1.25 6.89
N ILE A 58 6.62 -2.26 6.79
CA ILE A 58 6.30 -3.65 7.13
C ILE A 58 7.17 -4.08 8.29
N PHE A 59 6.53 -4.41 9.42
CA PHE A 59 7.17 -4.85 10.65
C PHE A 59 6.73 -6.25 11.09
N GLY A 60 5.65 -6.80 10.51
CA GLY A 60 5.19 -8.17 10.76
C GLY A 60 6.11 -9.24 10.15
N SER A 61 5.58 -10.40 9.80
CA SER A 61 6.35 -11.45 9.11
C SER A 61 5.51 -12.15 8.06
N GLY A 62 6.12 -12.68 6.99
CA GLY A 62 5.40 -13.43 5.96
C GLY A 62 4.36 -12.62 5.18
N ALA A 63 4.57 -11.31 5.04
CA ALA A 63 3.64 -10.46 4.28
C ALA A 63 3.79 -10.69 2.77
N ASP A 64 2.68 -10.81 2.05
CA ASP A 64 2.67 -11.01 0.60
C ASP A 64 1.93 -9.86 -0.08
N ILE A 65 2.64 -9.06 -0.86
CA ILE A 65 2.17 -7.75 -1.30
C ILE A 65 2.18 -7.66 -2.83
N GLY A 66 1.00 -7.75 -3.41
CA GLY A 66 0.76 -7.55 -4.83
C GLY A 66 0.44 -6.09 -5.13
N ILE A 67 1.13 -5.50 -6.11
CA ILE A 67 0.96 -4.10 -6.50
C ILE A 67 0.65 -4.01 -7.99
N GLU A 68 -0.44 -3.34 -8.36
CA GLU A 68 -0.73 -3.05 -9.76
C GLU A 68 0.35 -2.13 -10.37
N LYS A 69 0.82 -2.49 -11.57
CA LYS A 69 1.89 -1.79 -12.31
C LYS A 69 1.70 -0.26 -12.35
N GLU A 70 0.47 0.20 -12.58
CA GLU A 70 0.17 1.64 -12.77
C GLU A 70 0.47 2.50 -11.53
N VAL A 71 0.40 1.90 -10.33
CA VAL A 71 0.59 2.60 -9.06
C VAL A 71 1.96 2.33 -8.42
N MET A 72 2.70 1.34 -8.91
CA MET A 72 3.96 0.89 -8.33
C MET A 72 5.00 2.02 -8.17
N GLN A 73 5.09 2.91 -9.16
CA GLN A 73 6.01 4.06 -9.13
C GLN A 73 5.71 5.08 -8.01
N PHE A 74 4.53 5.04 -7.41
CA PHE A 74 4.14 5.93 -6.32
C PHE A 74 4.30 5.30 -4.93
N ILE A 75 4.76 4.05 -4.86
CA ILE A 75 4.83 3.28 -3.63
C ILE A 75 6.29 3.09 -3.23
N THR A 76 6.62 3.46 -2.00
CA THR A 76 7.90 3.13 -1.37
C THR A 76 7.64 2.06 -0.34
N VAL A 77 8.29 0.90 -0.47
CA VAL A 77 8.16 -0.20 0.49
C VAL A 77 9.41 -0.25 1.35
N THR A 78 9.23 -0.19 2.67
CA THR A 78 10.27 -0.39 3.67
C THR A 78 9.90 -1.60 4.51
N SER A 79 10.79 -2.59 4.60
CA SER A 79 10.53 -3.81 5.37
C SER A 79 11.65 -4.07 6.37
N ASN A 80 11.27 -4.23 7.64
CA ASN A 80 12.09 -4.85 8.69
C ASN A 80 11.60 -6.27 9.01
N ALA A 81 10.69 -6.79 8.18
CA ALA A 81 9.99 -8.05 8.36
C ALA A 81 10.73 -9.21 7.68
N SER A 82 10.69 -10.39 8.29
CA SER A 82 11.19 -11.62 7.67
C SER A 82 10.16 -12.23 6.72
N GLY A 83 10.58 -12.67 5.54
CA GLY A 83 9.73 -13.39 4.60
C GLY A 83 8.68 -12.52 3.91
N THR A 84 8.92 -11.21 3.79
CA THR A 84 8.09 -10.33 2.97
C THR A 84 8.34 -10.58 1.49
N ASN A 85 7.27 -10.79 0.73
CA ASN A 85 7.28 -10.83 -0.71
C ASN A 85 6.54 -9.60 -1.27
N VAL A 86 7.13 -8.95 -2.26
CA VAL A 86 6.53 -7.81 -2.96
C VAL A 86 6.65 -8.06 -4.46
N PHE A 87 5.54 -8.02 -5.16
CA PHE A 87 5.50 -8.36 -6.58
C PHE A 87 4.52 -7.48 -7.36
N GLU A 88 4.80 -7.33 -8.65
CA GLU A 88 3.88 -6.72 -9.61
C GLU A 88 2.76 -7.70 -9.95
N LEU A 89 1.51 -7.21 -9.94
CA LEU A 89 0.31 -7.94 -10.36
C LEU A 89 0.09 -7.90 -11.87
#